data_AF-A0A952FBK3-F1
#
_entry.id   AF-A0A952FBK3-F1
#
_cell.length_a   1.000
_cell.length_b   1.000
_cell.length_c   1.000
_cell.angle_alpha   90.00
_cell.angle_beta   90.00
_cell.angle_gamma   90.00
#
_symmetry.space_group_name_H-M   'P 1'
#
loop_
_entity.id
_entity.type
_entity.pdbx_description
1 polymer ?
#
loop_
_entity_poly.entity_id
_entity_poly.type
_entity_poly.pdbx_seq_one_letter_code
_entity_poly.pdbx_strand_id
1 'polypeptide(L)' 'MSTAREQGNKGDQGDNKDGALAQEFVQFALESGVLRFGQFKTKAGRMSPYFFNAGLFDDGAKLGRLAQFYARHLL' A
#
# COMPACT_ATOMS: atom_id res chain seq x y z
N MET A 1 -36.26 -7.47 30.34
CA MET A 1 -36.42 -7.07 28.92
C MET A 1 -35.13 -6.40 28.49
N SER A 2 -34.40 -7.05 27.57
CA SER A 2 -33.13 -6.58 27.01
C SER A 2 -33.31 -5.33 26.15
N THR A 3 -32.31 -4.46 26.12
CA THR A 3 -31.47 -4.25 24.92
C THR A 3 -30.25 -3.40 25.29
N ALA A 4 -29.10 -4.04 25.20
CA ALA A 4 -27.80 -3.38 25.11
C ALA A 4 -27.67 -2.69 23.75
N ARG A 5 -26.94 -1.55 23.73
CA ARG A 5 -25.89 -1.17 22.76
C ARG A 5 -25.87 0.35 22.58
N GLU A 6 -24.78 0.97 23.02
CA GLU A 6 -23.97 1.90 22.20
C GLU A 6 -22.75 2.30 23.03
N GLN A 7 -21.79 1.39 23.12
CA GLN A 7 -20.42 1.80 23.38
C GLN A 7 -19.84 2.23 22.04
N GLY A 8 -19.71 3.55 21.87
CA GLY A 8 -18.99 4.15 20.76
C GLY A 8 -17.59 3.57 20.67
N ASN A 9 -17.28 2.99 19.51
CA ASN A 9 -15.96 2.53 19.14
C ASN A 9 -15.00 3.74 19.12
N LYS A 10 -14.31 4.00 20.24
CA LYS A 10 -13.09 4.77 20.24
C LYS A 10 -12.05 3.93 19.50
N GLY A 11 -11.97 4.18 18.19
CA GLY A 11 -10.90 3.68 17.34
C GLY A 11 -9.57 4.07 17.96
N ASP A 12 -8.89 3.06 18.46
CA ASP A 12 -7.48 2.95 18.79
C ASP A 12 -6.60 3.95 18.01
N GLN A 13 -6.19 5.03 18.68
CA GLN A 13 -5.09 5.88 18.22
C GLN A 13 -3.77 5.20 18.64
N GLY A 14 -3.43 4.10 17.97
CA GLY A 14 -2.07 3.57 17.95
C GLY A 14 -1.22 4.35 16.95
N ASP A 15 0.05 4.56 17.27
CA ASP A 15 1.05 5.36 16.54
C ASP A 15 1.15 5.05 15.02
N ASN A 16 0.30 5.67 14.20
CA ASN A 16 0.15 5.42 12.76
C ASN A 16 1.17 6.19 11.88
N LYS A 17 2.46 6.23 12.24
CA LYS A 17 3.46 6.85 11.36
C LYS A 17 3.78 5.98 10.12
N ASP A 18 3.77 4.67 10.29
CA ASP A 18 4.01 3.71 9.19
C ASP A 18 2.82 3.60 8.23
N GLY A 19 1.60 3.73 8.73
CA GLY A 19 0.39 3.69 7.91
C GLY A 19 0.33 4.83 6.89
N ALA A 20 0.76 6.03 7.29
CA ALA A 20 0.84 7.18 6.39
C ALA A 20 1.91 6.98 5.28
N LEU A 21 3.09 6.46 5.63
CA LEU A 21 4.15 6.14 4.67
C LEU A 21 3.73 5.06 3.68
N ALA A 22 3.06 4.01 4.16
CA ALA A 22 2.55 2.94 3.32
C ALA A 22 1.47 3.44 2.35
N GLN A 23 0.57 4.33 2.79
CA GLN A 23 -0.42 4.95 1.92
C GLN A 23 0.22 5.83 0.84
N GLU A 24 1.19 6.68 1.21
CA GLU A 24 1.95 7.50 0.25
C GLU A 24 2.69 6.62 -0.77
N PHE A 25 3.28 5.51 -0.31
CA PHE A 25 3.96 4.56 -1.18
C PHE A 25 3.02 3.89 -2.18
N VAL A 26 1.84 3.44 -1.73
CA VAL A 26 0.84 2.81 -2.60
C VAL A 26 0.32 3.81 -3.63
N GLN A 27 0.06 5.06 -3.22
CA GLN A 27 -0.35 6.12 -4.13
C GLN A 27 0.72 6.39 -5.20
N PHE A 28 1.98 6.51 -4.77
CA PHE A 28 3.11 6.68 -5.67
C PHE A 28 3.29 5.48 -6.62
N ALA A 29 3.05 4.26 -6.14
CA ALA A 29 3.11 3.05 -6.93
C ALA A 29 2.00 3.00 -8.00
N LEU A 30 0.82 3.52 -7.69
CA LEU A 30 -0.28 3.66 -8.65
C LEU A 30 0.03 4.71 -9.71
N GLU A 31 0.51 5.89 -9.29
CA GLU A 31 0.88 6.98 -10.20
C GLU A 31 2.04 6.60 -11.12
N SER A 32 3.03 5.89 -10.59
CA SER A 32 4.17 5.38 -11.38
C SER A 32 3.78 4.24 -12.32
N GLY A 33 2.55 3.71 -12.21
CA GLY A 33 2.04 2.60 -13.01
C GLY A 33 2.71 1.25 -12.71
N VAL A 34 3.50 1.17 -11.63
CA VAL A 34 4.13 -0.06 -11.13
C VAL A 34 3.09 -0.97 -10.47
N LEU A 35 2.06 -0.40 -9.84
CA LEU A 35 0.92 -1.13 -9.31
C LEU A 35 -0.27 -0.93 -10.24
N ARG A 36 -0.79 -2.03 -10.79
CA ARG A 36 -1.96 -2.01 -11.68
C ARG A 36 -3.03 -2.94 -11.13
N PHE A 37 -4.24 -2.41 -11.00
CA PHE A 37 -5.42 -3.21 -10.67
C PHE A 37 -6.07 -3.73 -11.96
N GLY A 38 -6.54 -4.97 -11.94
CA GLY A 38 -7.10 -5.62 -13.12
C GLY A 38 -7.24 -7.12 -12.93
N GLN A 39 -7.34 -7.86 -14.03
CA GLN A 39 -7.34 -9.31 -14.01
C GLN A 39 -6.02 -9.84 -14.58
N PHE A 40 -5.06 -10.09 -13.70
CA PHE A 40 -3.75 -10.58 -14.10
C PHE A 40 -3.64 -12.08 -13.84
N LYS A 41 -3.51 -12.86 -14.91
CA LYS A 41 -3.26 -14.30 -14.82
C LYS A 41 -1.79 -14.51 -14.47
N THR A 42 -1.53 -14.92 -13.23
CA THR A 42 -0.16 -15.23 -12.78
C THR A 42 0.34 -16.52 -13.44
N LYS A 43 1.67 -16.71 -13.53
CA LYS A 43 2.28 -17.94 -14.08
C LYS A 43 1.86 -19.23 -13.35
N ALA A 44 1.34 -19.11 -12.13
CA ALA A 44 0.78 -20.22 -11.34
C ALA A 44 -0.71 -20.50 -11.64
N GLY A 45 -1.30 -19.86 -12.64
CA GLY A 45 -2.71 -20.06 -13.01
C GLY A 45 -3.71 -19.35 -12.10
N ARG A 46 -3.26 -18.58 -11.10
CA ARG A 46 -4.13 -17.79 -10.21
C ARG A 46 -4.46 -16.46 -10.86
N MET A 47 -5.73 -16.07 -10.79
CA MET A 47 -6.20 -14.73 -11.14
C MET A 47 -5.87 -13.80 -9.99
N SER A 48 -4.89 -12.91 -10.20
CA SER A 48 -4.56 -11.87 -9.25
C SER A 48 -5.34 -10.60 -9.60
N PRO A 49 -6.07 -10.00 -8.62
CA PRO A 49 -6.80 -8.74 -8.83
C PRO A 49 -5.87 -7.52 -8.99
N TYR A 50 -4.57 -7.71 -8.79
CA TYR A 50 -3.53 -6.70 -9.00
C TYR A 50 -2.24 -7.32 -9.51
N PHE A 51 -1.44 -6.49 -10.16
CA PHE A 51 -0.08 -6.81 -10.59
C PHE A 51 0.86 -5.70 -10.15
N PHE A 52 1.96 -6.10 -9.50
CA PHE A 52 3.01 -5.20 -9.09
C PHE A 52 4.25 -5.48 -9.92
N ASN A 53 4.69 -4.49 -10.69
CA ASN A 53 5.88 -4.54 -11.52
C ASN A 53 6.89 -3.51 -11.02
N ALA A 54 7.77 -3.93 -10.12
CA ALA A 54 8.87 -3.11 -9.63
C ALA A 54 9.86 -2.70 -10.75
N GLY A 55 9.88 -3.39 -11.90
CA GLY A 55 10.71 -3.02 -13.04
C GLY A 55 10.26 -1.74 -13.76
N LEU A 56 9.03 -1.25 -13.49
CA LEU A 56 8.54 0.03 -13.99
C LEU A 56 9.07 1.24 -13.18
N PHE A 57 9.89 1.01 -12.15
CA PHE A 57 10.75 2.04 -11.57
C PHE A 57 11.96 2.29 -12.47
N ASP A 58 11.67 2.71 -13.70
CA ASP A 58 12.62 2.89 -14.81
C ASP A 58 13.32 4.26 -14.81
N ASP A 59 12.89 5.17 -13.93
CA ASP A 59 13.40 6.53 -13.81
C ASP A 59 14.14 6.74 -12.49
N GLY A 60 15.26 7.46 -12.54
CA GLY A 60 16.12 7.75 -11.39
C GLY A 60 15.39 8.51 -10.29
N ALA A 61 14.45 9.40 -10.64
CA ALA A 61 13.62 10.09 -9.65
C ALA A 61 12.70 9.12 -8.90
N LYS A 62 12.10 8.15 -9.62
CA LYS A 62 11.22 7.16 -9.01
C LYS A 62 11.97 6.21 -8.08
N LEU A 63 13.16 5.76 -8.52
CA LEU A 63 14.02 4.87 -7.74
C LEU A 63 14.56 5.56 -6.47
N GLY A 64 14.91 6.85 -6.57
CA GLY A 64 15.28 7.66 -5.41
C GLY A 64 14.15 7.80 -4.39
N ARG A 65 12.91 7.99 -4.86
CA ARG A 65 11.72 8.05 -4.00
C ARG A 65 11.46 6.70 -3.31
N LEU A 66 11.56 5.59 -4.05
CA LEU A 66 11.49 4.24 -3.50
C LEU A 66 12.51 4.03 -2.38
N ALA A 67 13.77 4.40 -2.62
CA ALA A 67 14.84 4.29 -1.64
C ALA A 67 14.59 5.13 -0.38
N GLN A 68 14.02 6.34 -0.52
CA GLN A 68 13.62 7.17 0.61
C GLN A 68 12.51 6.52 1.45
N PHE A 69 11.49 5.92 0.82
CA PHE A 69 10.45 5.20 1.56
C PHE A 69 11.03 4.01 2.33
N TYR A 70 11.92 3.23 1.71
CA TYR A 70 12.62 2.13 2.38
C TYR A 70 13.50 2.63 3.53
N ALA A 71 14.27 3.71 3.33
CA ALA A 71 15.12 4.28 4.38
C ALA A 71 14.29 4.82 5.57
N ARG A 72 13.15 5.45 5.30
CA ARG A 72 12.24 5.99 6.33
C ARG A 72 11.52 4.89 7.13
N HIS A 73 11.39 3.69 6.58
CA HIS A 73 10.74 2.57 7.25
C HIS A 73 11.73 1.66 8.00
N LEU A 74 13.02 1.74 7.67
CA LEU A 74 14.08 0.98 8.33
C LEU A 74 14.69 1.69 9.55
N LEU A 75 14.51 3.02 9.64
CA LEU A 75 14.98 3.90 10.72
C LEU A 75 13.85 4.21 11.69
#